data_AF-A0A9E6JG54-F1
#
_entry.id   AF-A0A9E6JG54-F1
#
_cell.length_a   1.000
_cell.length_b   1.000
_cell.length_c   1.000
_cell.angle_alpha   90.00
_cell.angle_beta   90.00
_cell.angle_gamma   90.00
#
_symmetry.space_group_name_H-M   'P 1'
#
loop_
_entity.id
_entity.type
_entity.pdbx_description
1 polymer ?
#
loop_
_entity_poly.entity_id
_entity_poly.type
_entity_poly.pdbx_seq_one_letter_code
_entity_poly.pdbx_strand_id
1 'polypeptide(L)'
;MPGSRIIRNTLLLSVMLLPGCGAASFPATARAAEQASAPATQESDTIYALHHMIIPGILFSDKGPSLFNDLFSGNSTPFRDIVEGPLGKKYASDIKITPVHLQEFDIVLLSFPEPLIEKLCIHAALIRKGETYRYVTLEKGGDVSSNGTKGFFCEWTAEYVHQNYGQREYTDVSEFRSELITFLNK
;
A
#
# COMPACT_ATOMS: atom_id res chain seq x y z
N MET A 1 22.39 45.29 25.45
CA MET A 1 23.41 44.87 26.42
C MET A 1 24.16 43.68 25.85
N PRO A 2 25.46 43.80 25.50
CA PRO A 2 26.25 42.71 24.96
C PRO A 2 26.97 41.97 26.08
N GLY A 3 26.77 40.66 26.17
CA GLY A 3 27.40 39.78 27.15
C GLY A 3 28.22 38.71 26.46
N SER A 4 29.46 39.05 26.10
CA SER A 4 30.51 38.12 25.73
C SER A 4 30.69 37.00 26.75
N ARG A 5 30.93 35.77 26.29
CA ARG A 5 31.92 34.88 26.88
C ARG A 5 32.34 33.80 25.89
N ILE A 6 33.51 34.06 25.31
CA ILE A 6 34.37 33.13 24.61
C ILE A 6 35.00 32.22 25.66
N ILE A 7 34.88 30.90 25.52
CA ILE A 7 35.78 29.95 26.18
C ILE A 7 36.35 29.04 25.10
N ARG A 8 37.62 29.30 24.79
CA ARG A 8 38.51 28.42 24.05
C ARG A 8 38.89 27.26 24.98
N ASN A 9 38.68 26.02 24.55
CA ASN A 9 39.42 24.90 25.09
C ASN A 9 40.21 24.22 23.98
N THR A 10 41.50 24.21 24.23
CA THR A 10 42.60 23.79 23.39
C THR A 10 42.84 22.30 23.58
N LEU A 11 42.98 21.59 22.46
CA LEU A 11 43.94 20.50 22.17
C LEU A 11 44.05 19.32 23.16
N LEU A 12 43.83 18.10 22.67
CA LEU A 12 44.93 17.13 22.64
C LEU A 12 44.71 16.08 21.54
N LEU A 13 45.59 16.16 20.55
CA LEU A 13 45.82 15.18 19.50
C LEU A 13 46.62 14.02 20.12
N SER A 14 46.13 12.79 20.03
CA SER A 14 46.93 11.60 20.29
C SER A 14 46.76 10.64 19.11
N VAL A 15 47.68 10.80 18.16
CA VAL A 15 47.92 9.89 17.06
C VAL A 15 48.79 8.75 17.61
N MET A 16 48.23 7.53 17.67
CA MET A 16 49.02 6.32 17.79
C MET A 16 48.99 5.59 16.44
N LEU A 17 50.10 5.68 15.71
CA LEU A 17 50.41 4.76 14.62
C LEU A 17 50.89 3.43 15.22
N LEU A 18 50.26 2.34 14.85
CA LEU A 18 50.78 0.98 15.00
C LEU A 18 51.14 0.44 13.61
N PRO A 19 52.38 -0.02 13.35
CA PRO A 19 52.71 -0.77 12.16
C PRO A 19 52.46 -2.26 12.41
N GLY A 20 51.50 -2.83 11.70
CA GLY A 20 51.18 -4.26 11.73
C GLY A 20 50.97 -4.79 10.31
N CYS A 21 52.08 -5.09 9.63
CA CYS A 21 52.06 -5.79 8.35
C CYS A 21 51.80 -7.27 8.62
N GLY A 22 50.65 -7.77 8.19
CA GLY A 22 50.28 -9.18 8.24
C GLY A 22 49.51 -9.54 6.98
N ALA A 23 50.24 -9.97 5.95
CA ALA A 23 49.66 -10.55 4.75
C ALA A 23 49.12 -11.95 5.09
N ALA A 24 47.80 -12.06 5.22
CA ALA A 24 47.11 -13.33 5.20
C ALA A 24 46.22 -13.36 3.94
N SER A 25 46.65 -14.16 2.96
CA SER A 25 45.87 -14.48 1.77
C SER A 25 44.67 -15.33 2.19
N PHE A 26 43.47 -14.74 2.16
CA PHE A 26 42.23 -15.51 2.24
C PHE A 26 41.74 -15.83 0.83
N PRO A 27 41.29 -17.07 0.58
CA PRO A 27 40.75 -17.44 -0.72
C PRO A 27 39.51 -16.58 -1.01
N ALA A 28 39.38 -16.20 -2.28
CA ALA A 28 38.22 -15.52 -2.82
C ALA A 28 36.97 -16.40 -2.65
N THR A 29 36.28 -16.26 -1.53
CA THR A 29 34.92 -16.74 -1.39
C THR A 29 34.08 -15.83 -2.28
N ALA A 30 33.60 -16.38 -3.38
CA ALA A 30 32.58 -15.77 -4.22
C ALA A 30 31.45 -15.32 -3.30
N ARG A 31 31.31 -14.00 -3.14
CA ARG A 31 30.16 -13.38 -2.51
C ARG A 31 29.02 -13.58 -3.49
N ALA A 32 28.38 -14.75 -3.41
CA ALA A 32 27.04 -14.91 -3.92
C ALA A 32 26.25 -13.72 -3.37
N ALA A 33 25.65 -12.94 -4.27
CA ALA A 33 24.68 -11.94 -3.90
C ALA A 33 23.56 -12.70 -3.17
N GLU A 34 23.64 -12.71 -1.85
CA GLU A 34 22.51 -12.96 -0.98
C GLU A 34 21.58 -11.78 -1.24
N GLN A 35 20.76 -11.94 -2.27
CA GLN A 35 19.63 -11.10 -2.56
C GLN A 35 18.74 -11.27 -1.33
N ALA A 36 18.93 -10.37 -0.36
CA ALA A 36 18.17 -10.33 0.87
C ALA A 36 16.69 -10.22 0.47
N SER A 37 16.00 -11.36 0.48
CA SER A 37 14.55 -11.37 0.50
C SER A 37 14.17 -10.65 1.77
N ALA A 38 13.54 -9.48 1.63
CA ALA A 38 12.90 -8.85 2.77
C ALA A 38 12.03 -9.91 3.48
N PRO A 39 12.03 -9.97 4.81
CA PRO A 39 11.23 -10.96 5.53
C PRO A 39 9.76 -10.74 5.14
N ALA A 40 9.05 -11.81 4.77
CA ALA A 40 7.69 -11.77 4.22
C ALA A 40 6.69 -10.91 5.04
N THR A 41 6.95 -10.71 6.33
CA THR A 41 6.17 -9.83 7.23
C THR A 41 6.26 -8.34 6.85
N GLN A 42 7.43 -7.87 6.40
CA GLN A 42 7.62 -6.46 6.06
C GLN A 42 6.88 -6.09 4.77
N GLU A 43 6.86 -7.00 3.78
CA GLU A 43 6.10 -6.79 2.54
C GLU A 43 4.60 -6.78 2.84
N SER A 44 4.10 -7.72 3.63
CA SER A 44 2.68 -7.76 3.99
C SER A 44 2.22 -6.53 4.75
N ASP A 45 3.03 -6.00 5.67
CA ASP A 45 2.71 -4.76 6.40
C ASP A 45 2.65 -3.56 5.45
N THR A 46 3.53 -3.55 4.45
CA THR A 46 3.58 -2.50 3.42
C THR A 46 2.36 -2.56 2.50
N ILE A 47 1.95 -3.77 2.08
CA ILE A 47 0.71 -3.97 1.31
C ILE A 47 -0.50 -3.55 2.14
N TYR A 48 -0.55 -3.95 3.42
CA TYR A 48 -1.62 -3.57 4.32
C TYR A 48 -1.72 -2.04 4.47
N ALA A 49 -0.60 -1.35 4.66
CA ALA A 49 -0.55 0.10 4.70
C ALA A 49 -1.01 0.74 3.39
N LEU A 50 -0.62 0.18 2.23
CA LEU A 50 -1.11 0.65 0.93
C LEU A 50 -2.64 0.57 0.86
N HIS A 51 -3.20 -0.59 1.14
CA HIS A 51 -4.63 -0.89 1.00
C HIS A 51 -5.51 -0.08 1.96
N HIS A 52 -5.08 0.09 3.20
CA HIS A 52 -5.96 0.58 4.28
C HIS A 52 -5.59 1.97 4.81
N MET A 53 -4.41 2.50 4.45
CA MET A 53 -3.96 3.81 4.92
C MET A 53 -3.62 4.76 3.78
N ILE A 54 -2.80 4.33 2.83
CA ILE A 54 -2.27 5.20 1.77
C ILE A 54 -3.34 5.51 0.73
N ILE A 55 -3.96 4.49 0.13
CA ILE A 55 -4.99 4.69 -0.90
C ILE A 55 -6.18 5.49 -0.35
N PRO A 56 -6.86 5.08 0.73
CA PRO A 56 -7.96 5.86 1.30
C PRO A 56 -7.48 7.23 1.81
N GLY A 57 -6.29 7.32 2.40
CA GLY A 57 -5.74 8.60 2.86
C GLY A 57 -5.52 9.61 1.74
N ILE A 58 -5.06 9.17 0.56
CA ILE A 58 -4.96 10.06 -0.61
C ILE A 58 -6.35 10.39 -1.13
N LEU A 59 -7.24 9.39 -1.27
CA LEU A 59 -8.60 9.58 -1.78
C LEU A 59 -9.40 10.60 -0.99
N PHE A 60 -9.28 10.60 0.34
CA PHE A 60 -10.02 11.52 1.21
C PHE A 60 -9.28 12.83 1.49
N SER A 61 -8.08 13.02 0.95
CA SER A 61 -7.34 14.29 1.04
C SER A 61 -7.72 15.27 -0.07
N ASP A 62 -7.11 16.45 -0.04
CA ASP A 62 -7.15 17.43 -1.13
C ASP A 62 -6.62 16.89 -2.48
N LYS A 63 -5.84 15.81 -2.47
CA LYS A 63 -5.33 15.11 -3.67
C LYS A 63 -6.30 14.08 -4.23
N GLY A 64 -7.37 13.75 -3.50
CA GLY A 64 -8.38 12.76 -3.90
C GLY A 64 -8.94 12.97 -5.31
N PRO A 65 -9.39 14.20 -5.66
CA PRO A 65 -9.89 14.49 -7.00
C PRO A 65 -8.85 14.23 -8.11
N SER A 66 -7.58 14.52 -7.86
CA SER A 66 -6.51 14.29 -8.85
C SER A 66 -6.26 12.80 -9.02
N LEU A 67 -6.07 12.06 -7.92
CA LEU A 67 -5.92 10.60 -7.95
C LEU A 67 -7.08 9.94 -8.71
N PHE A 68 -8.32 10.31 -8.37
CA PHE A 68 -9.50 9.74 -8.99
C PHE A 68 -9.56 10.03 -10.49
N ASN A 69 -9.38 11.30 -10.88
CA ASN A 69 -9.45 11.70 -12.29
C ASN A 69 -8.36 11.05 -13.14
N ASP A 70 -7.14 10.94 -12.61
CA ASP A 70 -6.04 10.27 -13.27
C ASP A 70 -6.37 8.80 -13.53
N LEU A 71 -6.79 8.07 -12.49
CA LEU A 71 -7.17 6.67 -12.62
C LEU A 71 -8.37 6.47 -13.54
N PHE A 72 -9.39 7.32 -13.42
CA PHE A 72 -10.63 7.20 -14.20
C PHE A 72 -10.43 7.50 -15.69
N SER A 73 -9.53 8.42 -16.02
CA SER A 73 -9.14 8.75 -17.41
C SER A 73 -8.13 7.76 -18.01
N GLY A 74 -7.65 6.78 -17.23
CA GLY A 74 -6.66 5.79 -17.65
C GLY A 74 -5.20 6.22 -17.45
N ASN A 75 -4.94 7.42 -16.91
CA ASN A 75 -3.61 7.86 -16.51
C ASN A 75 -3.19 7.20 -15.18
N SER A 76 -2.74 5.96 -15.23
CA SER A 76 -2.34 5.22 -14.02
C SER A 76 -0.91 5.52 -13.53
N THR A 77 -0.12 6.33 -14.24
CA THR A 77 1.30 6.56 -13.93
C THR A 77 1.52 7.09 -12.52
N PRO A 78 0.84 8.16 -12.05
CA PRO A 78 1.09 8.70 -10.71
C PRO A 78 0.76 7.70 -9.60
N PHE A 79 -0.31 6.91 -9.78
CA PHE A 79 -0.68 5.85 -8.85
C PHE A 79 0.37 4.72 -8.85
N ARG A 80 0.86 4.32 -10.03
CA ARG A 80 1.89 3.28 -10.13
C ARG A 80 3.17 3.73 -9.45
N ASP A 81 3.61 4.97 -9.60
CA ASP A 81 4.82 5.48 -8.93
C ASP A 81 4.71 5.39 -7.39
N ILE A 82 3.52 5.64 -6.82
CA ILE A 82 3.25 5.49 -5.39
C ILE A 82 3.40 4.03 -4.93
N VAL A 83 3.00 3.06 -5.77
CA VAL A 83 3.04 1.63 -5.46
C VAL A 83 4.43 1.03 -5.74
N GLU A 84 5.09 1.46 -6.82
CA GLU A 84 6.37 0.93 -7.28
C GLU A 84 7.50 1.19 -6.29
N GLY A 85 7.51 2.37 -5.65
CA GLY A 85 8.51 2.72 -4.65
C GLY A 85 8.62 1.67 -3.53
N PRO A 86 7.53 1.37 -2.79
CA PRO A 86 7.55 0.43 -1.67
C PRO A 86 7.40 -1.05 -2.06
N LEU A 87 6.67 -1.40 -3.12
CA LEU A 87 6.31 -2.79 -3.46
C LEU A 87 6.93 -3.28 -4.77
N GLY A 88 7.69 -2.43 -5.45
CA GLY A 88 8.38 -2.75 -6.69
C GLY A 88 7.47 -2.75 -7.93
N LYS A 89 8.13 -2.68 -9.08
CA LYS A 89 7.49 -2.59 -10.40
C LYS A 89 6.51 -3.71 -10.71
N LYS A 90 6.86 -4.95 -10.33
CA LYS A 90 6.01 -6.12 -10.62
C LYS A 90 4.68 -6.05 -9.89
N TYR A 91 4.69 -5.75 -8.58
CA TYR A 91 3.46 -5.65 -7.81
C TYR A 91 2.56 -4.54 -8.38
N ALA A 92 3.14 -3.37 -8.66
CA ALA A 92 2.40 -2.27 -9.25
C ALA A 92 1.80 -2.63 -10.62
N SER A 93 2.57 -3.26 -11.53
CA SER A 93 2.11 -3.63 -12.87
C SER A 93 0.96 -4.63 -12.85
N ASP A 94 0.92 -5.51 -11.85
CA ASP A 94 -0.09 -6.55 -11.72
C ASP A 94 -1.43 -6.02 -11.16
N ILE A 95 -1.47 -4.78 -10.64
CA ILE A 95 -2.73 -4.12 -10.27
C ILE A 95 -3.51 -3.76 -11.53
N LYS A 96 -4.72 -4.32 -11.64
CA LYS A 96 -5.68 -3.99 -12.70
C LYS A 96 -6.54 -2.81 -12.25
N ILE A 97 -6.73 -1.86 -13.15
CA ILE A 97 -7.46 -0.62 -12.90
C ILE A 97 -8.56 -0.53 -13.94
N THR A 98 -9.82 -0.52 -13.50
CA THR A 98 -10.99 -0.51 -14.39
C THR A 98 -11.92 0.64 -14.03
N PRO A 99 -11.99 1.72 -14.83
CA PRO A 99 -13.00 2.75 -14.65
C PRO A 99 -14.38 2.25 -15.08
N VAL A 100 -15.41 2.63 -14.34
CA VAL A 100 -16.81 2.31 -14.59
C VAL A 100 -17.65 3.55 -14.34
N HIS A 101 -18.34 4.03 -15.37
CA HIS A 101 -19.34 5.09 -15.24
C HIS A 101 -20.73 4.49 -15.02
N LEU A 102 -21.42 4.96 -13.99
CA LEU A 102 -22.82 4.67 -13.69
C LEU A 102 -23.59 5.98 -13.60
N GLN A 103 -24.92 5.92 -13.67
CA GLN A 103 -25.77 7.11 -13.78
C GLN A 103 -25.50 8.17 -12.70
N GLU A 104 -25.30 7.76 -11.44
CA GLU A 104 -25.02 8.68 -10.33
C GLU A 104 -23.59 8.59 -9.76
N PHE A 105 -22.79 7.63 -10.24
CA PHE A 105 -21.52 7.28 -9.63
C PHE A 105 -20.45 7.06 -10.68
N ASP A 106 -19.27 7.61 -10.45
CA ASP A 106 -18.05 7.16 -11.10
C ASP A 106 -17.33 6.19 -10.16
N ILE A 107 -16.79 5.10 -10.72
CA ILE A 107 -16.07 4.09 -9.95
C ILE A 107 -14.75 3.80 -10.63
N VAL A 108 -13.67 3.72 -9.84
CA VAL A 108 -12.43 3.06 -10.24
C VAL A 108 -12.30 1.77 -9.44
N LEU A 109 -12.39 0.64 -10.13
CA LEU A 109 -12.13 -0.67 -9.55
C LEU A 109 -10.63 -0.98 -9.63
N LEU A 110 -10.05 -1.32 -8.48
CA LEU A 110 -8.70 -1.83 -8.35
C LEU A 110 -8.76 -3.32 -8.01
N SER A 111 -8.13 -4.17 -8.81
CA SER A 111 -7.92 -5.58 -8.47
C SER A 111 -6.44 -5.79 -8.21
N PHE A 112 -6.11 -6.20 -6.99
CA PHE A 112 -4.73 -6.39 -6.55
C PHE A 112 -4.22 -7.79 -6.95
N PRO A 113 -2.89 -7.99 -6.94
CA PRO A 113 -2.32 -9.33 -6.95
C PRO A 113 -2.91 -10.17 -5.82
N GLU A 114 -3.09 -11.49 -6.05
CA GLU A 114 -3.71 -12.39 -5.08
C GLU A 114 -3.02 -12.26 -3.70
N PRO A 115 -3.76 -11.88 -2.65
CA PRO A 115 -3.19 -11.69 -1.33
C PRO A 115 -2.76 -13.02 -0.72
N LEU A 116 -1.53 -13.05 -0.20
CA LEU A 116 -0.94 -14.23 0.45
C LEU A 116 -1.46 -14.45 1.90
N ILE A 117 -1.97 -13.39 2.54
CA ILE A 117 -2.47 -13.42 3.92
C ILE A 117 -3.86 -12.80 4.01
N GLU A 118 -4.58 -13.13 5.09
CA GLU A 118 -5.90 -12.57 5.40
C GLU A 118 -5.86 -11.04 5.61
N LYS A 119 -7.03 -10.40 5.53
CA LYS A 119 -7.26 -8.96 5.72
C LYS A 119 -6.65 -8.04 4.67
N LEU A 120 -5.92 -8.56 3.69
CA LEU A 120 -5.49 -7.79 2.53
C LEU A 120 -6.61 -7.70 1.50
N CYS A 121 -6.69 -6.58 0.79
CA CYS A 121 -7.69 -6.39 -0.24
C CYS A 121 -7.44 -7.30 -1.45
N ILE A 122 -8.47 -8.03 -1.87
CA ILE A 122 -8.55 -8.69 -3.18
C ILE A 122 -8.92 -7.64 -4.23
N HIS A 123 -9.99 -6.87 -3.94
CA HIS A 123 -10.45 -5.75 -4.76
C HIS A 123 -10.72 -4.52 -3.89
N ALA A 124 -10.59 -3.34 -4.47
CA ALA A 124 -11.06 -2.09 -3.91
C ALA A 124 -11.83 -1.28 -4.95
N ALA A 125 -12.72 -0.42 -4.49
CA ALA A 125 -13.49 0.51 -5.29
C ALA A 125 -13.34 1.92 -4.71
N LEU A 126 -12.77 2.80 -5.51
CA LEU A 126 -12.81 4.24 -5.28
C LEU A 126 -14.08 4.73 -5.97
N ILE A 127 -14.99 5.33 -5.23
CA ILE A 127 -16.30 5.76 -5.73
C ILE A 127 -16.42 7.27 -5.58
N ARG A 128 -16.92 7.94 -6.61
CA ARG A 128 -17.23 9.37 -6.60
C ARG A 128 -18.71 9.60 -6.91
N LYS A 129 -19.38 10.39 -6.07
CA LYS A 129 -20.72 10.95 -6.31
C LYS A 129 -20.65 12.47 -6.09
N GLY A 130 -20.65 13.23 -7.18
CA GLY A 130 -20.37 14.68 -7.10
C GLY A 130 -18.98 14.94 -6.50
N GLU A 131 -18.94 15.68 -5.40
CA GLU A 131 -17.71 15.99 -4.66
C GLU A 131 -17.40 15.00 -3.52
N THR A 132 -18.24 14.00 -3.32
CA THR A 132 -18.07 13.00 -2.25
C THR A 132 -17.35 11.76 -2.76
N TYR A 133 -16.49 11.19 -1.90
CA TYR A 133 -15.73 9.98 -2.19
C TYR A 133 -16.07 8.88 -1.19
N ARG A 134 -15.96 7.62 -1.62
CA ARG A 134 -16.04 6.43 -0.75
C ARG A 134 -14.97 5.42 -1.15
N TYR A 135 -14.52 4.62 -0.19
CA TYR A 135 -13.53 3.57 -0.40
C TYR A 135 -14.05 2.25 0.16
N VAL A 136 -14.44 1.36 -0.75
CA VAL A 136 -15.05 0.06 -0.43
C VAL A 136 -14.10 -1.06 -0.85
N THR A 137 -13.97 -2.09 -0.04
CA THR A 137 -13.01 -3.18 -0.25
C THR A 137 -13.70 -4.54 -0.19
N LEU A 138 -13.14 -5.49 -0.94
CA LEU A 138 -13.31 -6.92 -0.70
C LEU A 138 -11.99 -7.44 -0.12
N GLU A 139 -11.96 -7.71 1.17
CA GLU A 139 -10.78 -8.17 1.89
C GLU A 139 -10.74 -9.69 1.95
N LYS A 140 -9.55 -10.29 1.83
CA LYS A 140 -9.36 -11.74 1.93
C LYS A 140 -9.76 -12.21 3.33
N GLY A 141 -10.71 -13.14 3.39
CA GLY A 141 -11.10 -13.81 4.62
C GLY A 141 -10.37 -15.14 4.77
N GLY A 142 -10.27 -15.61 6.01
CA GLY A 142 -10.05 -17.02 6.30
C GLY A 142 -11.39 -17.73 6.44
N ASP A 143 -11.47 -18.99 6.03
CA ASP A 143 -12.63 -19.85 6.31
C ASP A 143 -12.59 -20.34 7.77
N VAL A 144 -12.70 -19.39 8.71
CA VAL A 144 -12.58 -19.63 10.16
C VAL A 144 -13.73 -20.50 10.69
N SER A 145 -14.88 -20.48 10.01
CA SER A 145 -16.11 -21.16 10.43
C SER A 145 -16.48 -22.39 9.57
N SER A 146 -15.62 -22.82 8.64
CA SER A 146 -15.94 -23.89 7.67
C SER A 146 -17.24 -23.64 6.91
N ASN A 147 -17.57 -22.37 6.69
CA ASN A 147 -18.79 -21.93 6.03
C ASN A 147 -18.51 -21.42 4.61
N GLY A 148 -17.29 -21.63 4.09
CA GLY A 148 -16.93 -21.21 2.74
C GLY A 148 -16.65 -19.71 2.62
N THR A 149 -16.37 -19.03 3.74
CA THR A 149 -16.00 -17.61 3.72
C THR A 149 -14.72 -17.43 2.90
N LYS A 150 -14.78 -16.59 1.87
CA LYS A 150 -13.64 -16.21 1.04
C LYS A 150 -13.18 -14.77 1.25
N GLY A 151 -14.11 -13.90 1.62
CA GLY A 151 -13.81 -12.48 1.81
C GLY A 151 -14.76 -11.76 2.74
N PHE A 152 -14.46 -10.49 2.98
CA PHE A 152 -15.30 -9.55 3.72
C PHE A 152 -15.53 -8.30 2.89
N PHE A 153 -16.77 -7.85 2.83
CA PHE A 153 -17.13 -6.59 2.18
C PHE A 153 -17.03 -5.47 3.22
N CYS A 154 -16.12 -4.52 3.02
CA CYS A 154 -15.80 -3.50 4.01
C CYS A 154 -15.80 -2.08 3.39
N GLU A 155 -15.91 -1.06 4.23
CA GLU A 155 -15.67 0.34 3.87
C GLU A 155 -14.69 0.98 4.86
N TRP A 156 -13.78 1.81 4.34
CA TRP A 156 -12.96 2.69 5.16
C TRP A 156 -13.41 4.13 4.98
N THR A 157 -13.71 4.81 6.09
CA THR A 157 -14.11 6.22 6.06
C THR A 157 -12.90 7.17 6.07
N ALA A 158 -13.15 8.46 5.83
CA ALA A 158 -12.13 9.51 5.92
C ALA A 158 -11.48 9.62 7.31
N GLU A 159 -12.19 9.19 8.36
CA GLU A 159 -11.73 9.15 9.75
C GLU A 159 -10.99 7.85 10.09
N TYR A 160 -10.62 7.04 9.09
CA TYR A 160 -9.98 5.73 9.25
C TYR A 160 -10.82 4.73 10.05
N VAL A 161 -12.15 4.85 10.01
CA VAL A 161 -13.05 3.86 10.60
C VAL A 161 -13.27 2.71 9.61
N HIS A 162 -13.03 1.49 10.07
CA HIS A 162 -13.30 0.26 9.32
C HIS A 162 -14.72 -0.25 9.60
N GLN A 163 -15.55 -0.31 8.57
CA GLN A 163 -16.89 -0.87 8.63
C GLN A 163 -16.91 -2.21 7.91
N ASN A 164 -17.31 -3.28 8.61
CA ASN A 164 -17.43 -4.62 8.02
C ASN A 164 -18.91 -4.95 7.80
N TYR A 165 -19.31 -5.17 6.55
CA TYR A 165 -20.68 -5.51 6.15
C TYR A 165 -20.89 -7.02 5.94
N GLY A 166 -20.01 -7.83 6.52
CA GLY A 166 -20.14 -9.28 6.60
C GLY A 166 -19.29 -10.05 5.58
N GLN A 167 -19.41 -11.37 5.69
CA GLN A 167 -18.68 -12.36 4.91
C GLN A 167 -19.22 -12.48 3.49
N ARG A 168 -18.37 -12.89 2.55
CA ARG A 168 -18.69 -13.20 1.16
C ARG A 168 -18.08 -14.54 0.76
N GLU A 169 -18.80 -15.27 -0.08
CA GLU A 169 -18.39 -16.56 -0.65
C GLU A 169 -17.76 -16.42 -2.04
N TYR A 170 -17.49 -15.18 -2.47
CA TYR A 170 -16.88 -14.85 -3.74
C TYR A 170 -15.57 -14.08 -3.56
N THR A 171 -14.72 -14.18 -4.58
CA THR A 171 -13.50 -13.37 -4.74
C THR A 171 -13.45 -12.71 -6.12
N ASP A 172 -14.47 -12.91 -6.95
CA ASP A 172 -14.50 -12.42 -8.32
C ASP A 172 -14.85 -10.92 -8.38
N VAL A 173 -14.23 -10.21 -9.32
CA VAL A 173 -14.42 -8.76 -9.48
C VAL A 173 -15.81 -8.42 -10.02
N SER A 174 -16.43 -9.29 -10.82
CA SER A 174 -17.76 -9.07 -11.37
C SER A 174 -18.84 -9.21 -10.29
N GLU A 175 -18.70 -10.19 -9.40
CA GLU A 175 -19.56 -10.35 -8.23
C GLU A 175 -19.42 -9.17 -7.26
N PHE A 176 -18.17 -8.79 -6.96
CA PHE A 176 -17.89 -7.60 -6.14
C PHE A 176 -18.53 -6.34 -6.72
N ARG A 177 -18.38 -6.10 -8.03
CA ARG A 177 -18.99 -4.96 -8.73
C ARG A 177 -20.52 -5.00 -8.66
N SER A 178 -21.13 -6.17 -8.89
CA SER A 178 -22.59 -6.33 -8.86
C SER A 178 -23.16 -5.98 -7.49
N GLU A 179 -22.53 -6.48 -6.43
CA GLU A 179 -22.93 -6.15 -5.06
C GLU A 179 -22.67 -4.68 -4.73
N LEU A 180 -21.53 -4.12 -5.15
CA LEU A 180 -21.21 -2.71 -4.95
C LEU A 180 -22.29 -1.80 -5.53
N ILE A 181 -22.76 -2.08 -6.76
CA ILE A 181 -23.85 -1.32 -7.39
C ILE A 181 -25.13 -1.39 -6.55
N THR A 182 -25.46 -2.59 -6.04
CA THR A 182 -26.62 -2.78 -5.16
C THR A 182 -26.46 -2.01 -3.85
N PHE A 183 -25.26 -1.99 -3.27
CA PHE A 183 -24.94 -1.29 -2.04
C PHE A 183 -25.02 0.24 -2.20
N LEU A 184 -24.58 0.79 -3.33
CA LEU A 184 -24.61 2.23 -3.59
C LEU A 184 -26.02 2.79 -3.85
N ASN A 185 -26.98 1.94 -4.22
CA ASN A 185 -28.37 2.32 -4.49
C ASN A 185 -29.30 2.21 -3.27
N LYS A 186 -28.79 1.79 -2.11
CA LYS A 186 -29.53 1.75 -0.84
C LYS A 186 -29.40 3.08 -0.10
#